data_AF-A0A921B396-F1
#
_entry.id   AF-A0A921B396-F1
#
_cell.length_a   1.000
_cell.length_b   1.000
_cell.length_c   1.000
_cell.angle_alpha   90.00
_cell.angle_beta   90.00
_cell.angle_gamma   90.00
#
_symmetry.space_group_name_H-M   'P 1'
#
loop_
_entity.id
_entity.type
_entity.pdbx_description
1 polymer ?
#
loop_
_entity_poly.entity_id
_entity_poly.type
_entity_poly.pdbx_seq_one_letter_code
_entity_poly.pdbx_strand_id
1 'polypeptide(L)'
;MRIRCQYCRLNLAEEHFYLGKKQLTSICDICQTRGLLIGNFANLQSLGLAMARQWVYLGLPDNFNQEQLIALTLTKAERKSCNSLIDSFDVLPGSWQDQSLRFQFYQHVIKWQNQPDTVKLTGNFPIDLENLGCDTTAIFDKNNLDYTTRLYIREKYHYVCQYCGRYGDSIDHKDPVSLSDDNSLDNLTLSCHECNKLKGSMPYQQFVQWNNEILATLNKLRRYQQTIERLTQRQKKLQSQLAVARHLASSEQAANLQPLRRQIKVLQGLLDGENSDYQKLIQIRHDYIISHYVTWQLEQEED
;
A
#
# COMPACT_ATOMS: atom_id res chain seq x y z
N MET A 1 -16.80 17.39 7.60
CA MET A 1 -17.63 18.13 6.61
C MET A 1 -16.70 18.77 5.57
N ARG A 2 -17.20 19.25 4.41
CA ARG A 2 -16.36 20.00 3.46
C ARG A 2 -16.74 21.47 3.37
N ILE A 3 -15.76 22.35 3.38
CA ILE A 3 -15.91 23.80 3.33
C ILE A 3 -15.20 24.34 2.09
N ARG A 4 -15.83 25.28 1.39
CA ARG A 4 -15.25 25.95 0.24
C ARG A 4 -14.35 27.10 0.70
N CYS A 5 -13.09 27.08 0.30
CA CYS A 5 -12.17 28.18 0.58
C CYS A 5 -12.54 29.42 -0.25
N GLN A 6 -12.53 30.60 0.37
CA GLN A 6 -12.93 31.82 -0.31
C GLN A 6 -11.92 32.27 -1.38
N TYR A 7 -10.62 32.02 -1.18
CA TYR A 7 -9.57 32.39 -2.15
C TYR A 7 -9.39 31.34 -3.27
N CYS A 8 -9.00 30.11 -2.94
CA CYS A 8 -8.67 29.09 -3.95
C CYS A 8 -9.90 28.38 -4.54
N ARG A 9 -11.08 28.57 -3.94
CA ARG A 9 -12.36 27.95 -4.35
C ARG A 9 -12.36 26.41 -4.33
N LEU A 10 -11.36 25.79 -3.70
CA LEU A 10 -11.32 24.36 -3.41
C LEU A 10 -12.33 24.02 -2.33
N ASN A 11 -12.92 22.81 -2.41
CA ASN A 11 -13.82 22.30 -1.38
C ASN A 11 -13.00 21.30 -0.56
N LEU A 12 -12.54 21.68 0.61
CA LEU A 12 -11.59 20.90 1.41
C LEU A 12 -12.26 20.37 2.68
N ALA A 13 -11.64 19.38 3.31
CA ALA A 13 -12.04 18.92 4.64
C ALA A 13 -11.98 20.09 5.64
N GLU A 14 -12.80 20.04 6.70
CA GLU A 14 -12.94 21.14 7.65
C GLU A 14 -11.68 21.40 8.47
N GLU A 15 -10.84 20.39 8.62
CA GLU A 15 -9.55 20.38 9.29
C GLU A 15 -8.59 21.43 8.70
N HIS A 16 -8.69 21.68 7.39
CA HIS A 16 -7.93 22.74 6.72
C HIS A 16 -8.34 24.16 7.13
N PHE A 17 -9.47 24.32 7.82
CA PHE A 17 -9.97 25.61 8.29
C PHE A 17 -9.75 25.78 9.78
N TYR A 18 -9.10 24.84 10.47
CA TYR A 18 -8.85 24.96 11.89
C TYR A 18 -7.67 25.90 12.17
N LEU A 19 -7.81 26.76 13.17
CA LEU A 19 -6.70 27.52 13.73
C LEU A 19 -6.66 27.35 15.25
N GLY A 20 -5.85 26.41 15.73
CA GLY A 20 -5.84 26.07 17.15
C GLY A 20 -7.16 25.43 17.62
N LYS A 21 -7.44 25.51 18.92
CA LYS A 21 -8.61 24.84 19.53
C LYS A 21 -9.86 25.69 19.38
N LYS A 22 -10.92 25.10 18.81
CA LYS A 22 -12.25 25.72 18.66
C LYS A 22 -12.26 27.03 17.87
N GLN A 23 -11.43 27.14 16.83
CA GLN A 23 -11.46 28.29 15.91
C GLN A 23 -11.49 27.82 14.46
N LEU A 24 -12.30 28.50 13.65
CA LEU A 24 -12.47 28.25 12.22
C LEU A 24 -12.13 29.50 11.41
N THR A 25 -11.39 29.33 10.33
CA THR A 25 -10.93 30.42 9.46
C THR A 25 -11.80 30.59 8.22
N SER A 26 -11.70 31.75 7.59
CA SER A 26 -12.36 32.07 6.32
C SER A 26 -11.72 31.40 5.09
N ILE A 27 -10.43 31.06 5.17
CA ILE A 27 -9.62 30.45 4.11
C ILE A 27 -8.88 29.22 4.64
N CYS A 28 -8.60 28.26 3.75
CA CYS A 28 -7.85 27.07 4.13
C CYS A 28 -6.40 27.38 4.50
N ASP A 29 -5.79 26.50 5.29
CA ASP A 29 -4.38 26.48 5.68
C ASP A 29 -3.39 26.58 4.52
N ILE A 30 -3.69 26.00 3.35
CA ILE A 30 -2.89 26.19 2.12
C ILE A 30 -2.86 27.66 1.72
N CYS A 31 -4.01 28.34 1.78
CA CYS A 31 -4.11 29.78 1.45
C CYS A 31 -3.46 30.65 2.54
N GLN A 32 -3.54 30.24 3.81
CA GLN A 32 -2.81 30.89 4.90
C GLN A 32 -1.28 30.74 4.69
N THR A 33 -0.82 29.55 4.27
CA THR A 33 0.59 29.26 3.94
C THR A 33 1.08 30.08 2.74
N ARG A 34 0.20 30.40 1.79
CA ARG A 34 0.47 31.37 0.69
C ARG A 34 0.71 32.80 1.20
N GLY A 35 0.42 33.10 2.47
CA GLY A 35 0.58 34.43 3.08
C GLY A 35 -0.67 35.29 3.01
N LEU A 36 -1.85 34.70 2.74
CA LEU A 36 -3.10 35.44 2.73
C LEU A 36 -3.63 35.64 4.16
N LEU A 37 -4.09 36.85 4.44
CA LEU A 37 -4.66 37.19 5.73
C LEU A 37 -6.10 36.69 5.85
N ILE A 38 -6.37 35.92 6.90
CA ILE A 38 -7.70 35.37 7.20
C ILE A 38 -8.76 36.48 7.27
N GLY A 39 -8.41 37.60 7.89
CA GLY A 39 -9.27 38.78 8.03
C GLY A 39 -9.57 39.52 6.73
N ASN A 40 -9.07 39.09 5.59
CA ASN A 40 -9.41 39.67 4.30
C ASN A 40 -10.60 38.98 3.62
N PHE A 41 -11.10 37.86 4.15
CA PHE A 41 -12.12 37.06 3.47
C PHE A 41 -13.30 36.76 4.40
N ALA A 42 -14.51 36.78 3.85
CA ALA A 42 -15.71 36.27 4.49
C ALA A 42 -16.03 34.86 3.95
N ASN A 43 -16.44 33.96 4.85
CA ASN A 43 -16.84 32.60 4.52
C ASN A 43 -18.05 32.18 5.36
N LEU A 44 -19.23 32.21 4.75
CA LEU A 44 -20.49 31.90 5.43
C LEU A 44 -20.60 30.45 5.88
N GLN A 45 -19.94 29.53 5.17
CA GLN A 45 -19.92 28.12 5.56
C GLN A 45 -19.12 27.94 6.86
N SER A 46 -17.93 28.52 6.93
CA SER A 46 -17.12 28.52 8.16
C SER A 46 -17.80 29.25 9.31
N LEU A 47 -18.41 30.42 9.04
CA LEU A 47 -19.13 31.20 10.06
C LEU A 47 -20.31 30.41 10.64
N GLY A 48 -21.17 29.85 9.77
CA GLY A 48 -22.32 29.05 10.21
C GLY A 48 -21.90 27.81 11.01
N LEU A 49 -20.83 27.13 10.58
CA LEU A 49 -20.29 25.99 11.33
C LEU A 49 -19.74 26.40 12.69
N ALA A 50 -18.99 27.51 12.75
CA ALA A 50 -18.45 28.01 14.00
C ALA A 50 -19.56 28.38 14.99
N MET A 51 -20.59 29.09 14.52
CA MET A 51 -21.77 29.44 15.33
C MET A 51 -22.47 28.19 15.87
N ALA A 52 -22.73 27.19 15.01
CA ALA A 52 -23.37 25.95 15.42
C ALA A 52 -22.57 25.17 16.48
N ARG A 53 -21.24 25.23 16.42
CA ARG A 53 -20.33 24.57 17.37
C ARG A 53 -19.97 25.42 18.58
N GLN A 54 -20.44 26.65 18.66
CA GLN A 54 -19.98 27.65 19.65
C GLN A 54 -18.45 27.85 19.61
N TRP A 55 -17.89 27.88 18.40
CA TRP A 55 -16.47 28.13 18.12
C TRP A 55 -16.25 29.57 17.66
N VAL A 56 -15.00 30.02 17.72
CA VAL A 56 -14.62 31.34 17.24
C VAL A 56 -14.45 31.29 15.73
N TYR A 57 -15.19 32.14 15.01
CA TYR A 57 -14.96 32.37 13.60
C TYR A 57 -13.93 33.49 13.40
N LEU A 58 -12.93 33.23 12.57
CA LEU A 58 -11.89 34.16 12.18
C LEU A 58 -12.04 34.49 10.70
N GLY A 59 -12.50 35.69 10.41
CA GLY A 59 -12.72 36.19 9.05
C GLY A 59 -13.53 37.47 9.05
N LEU A 60 -13.79 38.01 7.87
CA LEU A 60 -14.71 39.14 7.73
C LEU A 60 -16.14 38.70 8.04
N PRO A 61 -16.94 39.58 8.68
CA PRO A 61 -18.38 39.39 8.83
C PRO A 61 -19.09 39.50 7.46
N ASP A 62 -20.31 38.98 7.39
CA ASP A 62 -21.14 38.88 6.18
C ASP A 62 -21.42 40.23 5.49
N ASN A 63 -21.25 41.34 6.22
CA ASN A 63 -21.71 42.67 5.82
C ASN A 63 -20.70 43.44 4.95
N PHE A 64 -19.57 42.82 4.57
CA PHE A 64 -18.52 43.48 3.79
C PHE A 64 -18.63 43.12 2.31
N ASN A 65 -18.69 44.15 1.47
CA ASN A 65 -18.85 44.00 0.02
C ASN A 65 -17.64 43.26 -0.57
N GLN A 66 -17.83 42.00 -1.00
CA GLN A 66 -16.77 41.10 -1.46
C GLN A 66 -16.19 41.46 -2.84
N GLU A 67 -16.70 42.51 -3.48
CA GLU A 67 -16.49 42.82 -4.91
C GLU A 67 -15.03 43.11 -5.31
N GLN A 68 -14.08 43.14 -4.37
CA GLN A 68 -12.66 43.45 -4.66
C GLN A 68 -11.64 42.41 -4.18
N LEU A 69 -12.05 41.20 -3.79
CA LEU A 69 -11.08 40.16 -3.41
C LEU A 69 -10.69 39.30 -4.62
N ILE A 70 -9.40 39.38 -4.99
CA ILE A 70 -8.79 38.56 -6.03
C ILE A 70 -8.89 37.09 -5.61
N ALA A 71 -9.75 36.32 -6.28
CA ALA A 71 -9.79 34.87 -6.16
C ALA A 71 -8.72 34.26 -7.08
N LEU A 72 -8.24 33.08 -6.72
CA LEU A 72 -7.36 32.32 -7.60
C LEU A 72 -8.14 31.82 -8.83
N THR A 73 -7.65 32.15 -10.02
CA THR A 73 -8.27 31.75 -11.29
C THR A 73 -7.81 30.36 -11.70
N LEU A 74 -8.54 29.33 -11.25
CA LEU A 74 -8.39 27.95 -11.73
C LEU A 74 -9.64 27.51 -12.49
N THR A 75 -9.46 26.71 -13.54
CA THR A 75 -10.57 26.08 -14.26
C THR A 75 -11.31 25.09 -13.36
N LYS A 76 -12.54 24.71 -13.75
CA LYS A 76 -13.31 23.68 -13.02
C LYS A 76 -12.55 22.34 -12.98
N ALA A 77 -11.84 22.01 -14.06
CA ALA A 77 -11.04 20.78 -14.15
C ALA A 77 -9.83 20.83 -13.21
N GLU A 78 -9.05 21.92 -13.25
CA GLU A 78 -7.92 22.13 -12.34
C GLU A 78 -8.34 22.07 -10.87
N ARG A 79 -9.43 22.73 -10.49
CA ARG A 79 -9.94 22.65 -9.10
C ARG A 79 -10.31 21.23 -8.70
N LYS A 80 -10.89 20.45 -9.61
CA LYS A 80 -11.24 19.04 -9.33
C LYS A 80 -9.98 18.21 -9.13
N SER A 81 -9.00 18.32 -10.02
CA SER A 81 -7.72 17.58 -9.90
C SER A 81 -6.95 17.98 -8.66
N CYS A 82 -6.90 19.28 -8.34
CA CYS A 82 -6.24 19.79 -7.14
C CYS A 82 -6.93 19.31 -5.85
N ASN A 83 -8.26 19.33 -5.78
CA ASN A 83 -8.99 18.73 -4.65
C ASN A 83 -8.64 17.23 -4.50
N SER A 84 -8.62 16.47 -5.60
CA SER A 84 -8.31 15.04 -5.56
C SER A 84 -6.90 14.75 -5.07
N LEU A 85 -5.93 15.60 -5.46
CA LEU A 85 -4.55 15.51 -5.01
C LEU A 85 -4.44 15.74 -3.49
N ILE A 86 -5.11 16.78 -2.98
CA ILE A 86 -5.11 17.10 -1.54
C ILE A 86 -5.81 15.99 -0.76
N ASP A 87 -6.96 15.50 -1.24
CA ASP A 87 -7.67 14.38 -0.62
C ASP A 87 -6.79 13.13 -0.50
N SER A 88 -5.99 12.84 -1.54
CA SER A 88 -5.07 11.70 -1.52
C SER A 88 -3.94 11.89 -0.50
N PHE A 89 -3.48 13.12 -0.31
CA PHE A 89 -2.47 13.47 0.70
C PHE A 89 -3.03 13.36 2.11
N ASP A 90 -4.25 13.86 2.35
CA ASP A 90 -4.85 13.88 3.69
C ASP A 90 -5.12 12.46 4.25
N VAL A 91 -5.31 11.48 3.37
CA VAL A 91 -5.50 10.05 3.74
C VAL A 91 -4.19 9.38 4.15
N LEU A 92 -3.02 9.96 3.84
CA LEU A 92 -1.74 9.38 4.23
C LEU A 92 -1.60 9.36 5.77
N PRO A 93 -1.18 8.23 6.37
CA PRO A 93 -0.85 8.18 7.79
C PRO A 93 0.22 9.22 8.15
N GLY A 94 -0.01 10.01 9.20
CA GLY A 94 0.97 11.00 9.66
C GLY A 94 0.90 12.36 8.96
N SER A 95 0.13 12.52 7.89
CA SER A 95 0.07 13.77 7.09
C SER A 95 -0.33 15.01 7.89
N TRP A 96 -1.19 14.83 8.90
CA TRP A 96 -1.63 15.89 9.80
C TRP A 96 -0.70 16.09 11.01
N GLN A 97 0.08 15.06 11.35
CA GLN A 97 1.00 15.03 12.49
C GLN A 97 2.36 15.65 12.13
N ASP A 98 2.86 15.39 10.92
CA ASP A 98 4.13 15.95 10.42
C ASP A 98 3.91 17.31 9.77
N GLN A 99 4.19 18.37 10.54
CA GLN A 99 4.07 19.75 10.07
C GLN A 99 5.05 20.09 8.93
N SER A 100 6.23 19.48 8.90
CA SER A 100 7.25 19.74 7.89
C SER A 100 6.82 19.16 6.54
N LEU A 101 6.41 17.89 6.53
CA LEU A 101 5.89 17.21 5.34
C LEU A 101 4.70 17.98 4.74
N ARG A 102 3.74 18.33 5.58
CA ARG A 102 2.55 19.09 5.16
C ARG A 102 2.92 20.46 4.59
N PHE A 103 3.83 21.18 5.24
CA PHE A 103 4.29 22.47 4.76
C PHE A 103 4.96 22.35 3.38
N GLN A 104 5.85 21.37 3.19
CA GLN A 104 6.49 21.11 1.90
C GLN A 104 5.46 20.80 0.81
N PHE A 105 4.54 19.88 1.07
CA PHE A 105 3.45 19.55 0.14
C PHE A 105 2.64 20.80 -0.26
N TYR A 106 2.29 21.66 0.71
CA TYR A 106 1.56 22.90 0.44
C TYR A 106 2.36 23.86 -0.45
N GLN A 107 3.68 23.96 -0.30
CA GLN A 107 4.50 24.77 -1.20
C GLN A 107 4.42 24.29 -2.65
N HIS A 108 4.44 22.97 -2.88
CA HIS A 108 4.28 22.39 -4.22
C HIS A 108 2.88 22.66 -4.80
N VAL A 109 1.83 22.48 -3.99
CA VAL A 109 0.45 22.79 -4.39
C VAL A 109 0.28 24.28 -4.73
N ILE A 110 0.85 25.18 -3.92
CA ILE A 110 0.80 26.64 -4.16
C ILE A 110 1.53 26.99 -5.46
N LYS A 111 2.73 26.43 -5.67
CA LYS A 111 3.51 26.63 -6.90
C LYS A 111 2.72 26.21 -8.13
N TRP A 112 2.10 25.03 -8.08
CA TRP A 112 1.23 24.55 -9.15
C TRP A 112 0.00 25.43 -9.36
N GLN A 113 -0.70 25.81 -8.28
CA GLN A 113 -1.86 26.68 -8.33
C GLN A 113 -1.57 28.05 -8.97
N ASN A 114 -0.34 28.54 -8.84
CA ASN A 114 0.09 29.81 -9.46
C ASN A 114 0.41 29.64 -10.96
N GLN A 115 0.74 28.42 -11.42
CA GLN A 115 1.10 28.10 -12.80
C GLN A 115 0.58 26.70 -13.23
N PRO A 116 -0.74 26.50 -13.32
CA PRO A 116 -1.33 25.16 -13.50
C PRO A 116 -0.99 24.52 -14.85
N ASP A 117 -0.66 25.30 -15.87
CA ASP A 117 -0.30 24.81 -17.21
C ASP A 117 1.06 24.09 -17.26
N THR A 118 1.90 24.27 -16.24
CA THR A 118 3.26 23.70 -16.20
C THR A 118 3.26 22.19 -15.96
N VAL A 119 2.29 21.68 -15.21
CA VAL A 119 2.17 20.27 -14.85
C VAL A 119 0.72 19.85 -14.93
N LYS A 120 0.42 18.83 -15.74
CA LYS A 120 -0.92 18.25 -15.81
C LYS A 120 -1.07 17.14 -14.77
N LEU A 121 -1.93 17.38 -13.79
CA LEU A 121 -2.31 16.37 -12.80
C LEU A 121 -3.11 15.24 -13.49
N THR A 122 -2.62 14.01 -13.31
CA THR A 122 -3.13 12.78 -13.95
C THR A 122 -4.21 12.09 -13.12
N GLY A 123 -4.28 12.38 -11.81
CA GLY A 123 -5.11 11.66 -10.85
C GLY A 123 -4.43 10.42 -10.28
N ASN A 124 -3.21 10.09 -10.72
CA ASN A 124 -2.37 9.08 -10.08
C ASN A 124 -1.46 9.77 -9.06
N PHE A 125 -1.74 9.60 -7.78
CA PHE A 125 -1.12 10.38 -6.70
C PHE A 125 0.41 10.29 -6.64
N PRO A 126 1.06 9.10 -6.69
CA PRO A 126 2.52 9.01 -6.77
C PRO A 126 3.13 9.74 -7.97
N ILE A 127 2.55 9.58 -9.16
CA ILE A 127 3.02 10.23 -10.40
C ILE A 127 2.84 11.75 -10.31
N ASP A 128 1.72 12.20 -9.76
CA ASP A 128 1.43 13.62 -9.60
C ASP A 128 2.39 14.28 -8.60
N LEU A 129 2.75 13.60 -7.51
CA LEU A 129 3.76 14.10 -6.57
C LEU A 129 5.15 14.20 -7.20
N GLU A 130 5.58 13.19 -7.96
CA GLU A 130 6.85 13.23 -8.69
C GLU A 130 6.87 14.40 -9.69
N ASN A 131 5.79 14.58 -10.47
CA ASN A 131 5.67 15.67 -11.43
C ASN A 131 5.63 17.05 -10.78
N LEU A 132 5.10 17.16 -9.56
CA LEU A 132 5.12 18.39 -8.76
C LEU A 132 6.50 18.68 -8.14
N GLY A 133 7.43 17.73 -8.24
CA GLY A 133 8.77 17.81 -7.67
C GLY A 133 8.82 17.53 -6.17
N CYS A 134 7.80 16.85 -5.63
CA CYS A 134 7.82 16.37 -4.25
C CYS A 134 8.82 15.22 -4.11
N ASP A 135 9.53 15.16 -2.98
CA ASP A 135 10.34 13.99 -2.66
C ASP A 135 9.42 12.82 -2.27
N THR A 136 9.19 11.92 -3.23
CA THR A 136 8.33 10.74 -3.07
C THR A 136 9.00 9.61 -2.29
N THR A 137 10.33 9.67 -2.08
CA THR A 137 11.07 8.62 -1.37
C THR A 137 10.65 8.56 0.10
N ALA A 138 10.46 9.72 0.74
CA ALA A 138 9.94 9.80 2.10
C ALA A 138 8.45 9.41 2.23
N ILE A 139 7.67 9.54 1.16
CA ILE A 139 6.21 9.35 1.17
C ILE A 139 5.81 7.91 0.83
N PHE A 140 6.50 7.26 -0.12
CA PHE A 140 6.12 5.95 -0.63
C PHE A 140 7.18 4.87 -0.50
N ASP A 141 8.47 5.22 -0.43
CA ASP A 141 9.54 4.23 -0.28
C ASP A 141 10.04 4.19 1.17
N LYS A 142 9.13 3.80 2.06
CA LYS A 142 9.46 3.53 3.47
C LYS A 142 10.26 2.22 3.62
N ASN A 143 10.39 1.40 2.58
CA ASN A 143 11.15 0.15 2.59
C ASN A 143 12.61 0.38 2.17
N ASN A 144 13.34 1.10 3.02
CA ASN A 144 14.75 1.43 2.78
C ASN A 144 15.72 0.33 3.24
N LEU A 145 15.29 -0.93 3.22
CA LEU A 145 16.17 -2.04 3.57
C LEU A 145 17.31 -2.13 2.54
N ASP A 146 18.55 -2.22 2.99
CA ASP A 146 19.70 -2.43 2.11
C ASP A 146 19.86 -3.92 1.76
N TYR A 147 20.76 -4.22 0.82
CA TYR A 147 21.04 -5.60 0.43
C TYR A 147 21.54 -6.45 1.61
N THR A 148 22.41 -5.86 2.45
CA THR A 148 23.03 -6.53 3.59
C THR A 148 21.99 -6.96 4.62
N THR A 149 21.04 -6.09 4.95
CA THR A 149 19.94 -6.38 5.88
C THR A 149 19.04 -7.47 5.32
N ARG A 150 18.68 -7.40 4.05
CA ARG A 150 17.87 -8.44 3.40
C ARG A 150 18.58 -9.79 3.43
N LEU A 151 19.89 -9.83 3.17
CA LEU A 151 20.68 -11.05 3.25
C LEU A 151 20.79 -11.57 4.69
N TYR A 152 21.06 -10.69 5.65
CA TYR A 152 21.14 -11.04 7.07
C TYR A 152 19.86 -11.72 7.56
N ILE A 153 18.68 -11.17 7.25
CA ILE A 153 17.40 -11.78 7.65
C ILE A 153 17.19 -13.15 6.98
N ARG A 154 17.53 -13.28 5.68
CA ARG A 154 17.43 -14.58 4.97
C ARG A 154 18.31 -15.65 5.61
N GLU A 155 19.56 -15.31 5.93
CA GLU A 155 20.52 -16.19 6.55
C GLU A 155 20.14 -16.53 8.00
N LYS A 156 19.72 -15.53 8.80
CA LYS A 156 19.24 -15.69 10.18
C LYS A 156 18.13 -16.74 10.28
N TYR A 157 17.26 -16.80 9.29
CA TYR A 157 16.13 -17.72 9.25
C TYR A 157 16.34 -18.92 8.30
N HIS A 158 17.55 -19.11 7.78
CA HIS A 158 17.92 -20.21 6.88
C HIS A 158 16.95 -20.41 5.70
N TYR A 159 16.48 -19.32 5.12
CA TYR A 159 15.49 -19.36 4.04
C TYR A 159 14.19 -20.10 4.40
N VAL A 160 13.82 -20.15 5.69
CA VAL A 160 12.58 -20.76 6.18
C VAL A 160 11.58 -19.66 6.55
N CYS A 161 10.41 -19.69 5.91
CA CYS A 161 9.29 -18.82 6.23
C CYS A 161 8.87 -19.00 7.69
N GLN A 162 8.86 -17.91 8.44
CA GLN A 162 8.53 -17.92 9.88
C GLN A 162 7.03 -18.12 10.15
N TYR A 163 6.18 -18.02 9.13
CA TYR A 163 4.73 -18.24 9.25
C TYR A 163 4.29 -19.66 8.95
N CYS A 164 4.87 -20.30 7.93
CA CYS A 164 4.40 -21.61 7.45
C CYS A 164 5.49 -22.70 7.42
N GLY A 165 6.75 -22.35 7.68
CA GLY A 165 7.88 -23.29 7.70
C GLY A 165 8.28 -23.85 6.33
N ARG A 166 7.79 -23.27 5.24
CA ARG A 166 8.20 -23.54 3.85
C ARG A 166 9.39 -22.67 3.44
N TYR A 167 9.98 -22.89 2.28
CA TYR A 167 11.00 -21.97 1.73
C TYR A 167 10.46 -20.52 1.66
N GLY A 168 11.27 -19.56 2.09
CA GLY A 168 10.96 -18.14 2.05
C GLY A 168 12.21 -17.29 1.76
N ASP A 169 12.01 -16.21 1.02
CA ASP A 169 13.06 -15.29 0.58
C ASP A 169 12.63 -13.82 0.64
N SER A 170 11.39 -13.59 1.09
CA SER A 170 10.76 -12.28 1.14
C SER A 170 10.85 -11.74 2.56
N ILE A 171 11.38 -10.52 2.70
CA ILE A 171 11.40 -9.84 3.99
C ILE A 171 10.04 -9.19 4.20
N ASP A 172 9.47 -9.43 5.37
CA ASP A 172 8.18 -8.88 5.79
C ASP A 172 8.37 -8.10 7.10
N HIS A 173 7.63 -7.01 7.23
CA HIS A 173 7.60 -6.20 8.45
C HIS A 173 6.45 -6.71 9.32
N LYS A 174 6.71 -7.00 10.59
CA LYS A 174 5.68 -7.43 11.54
C LYS A 174 4.61 -6.35 11.62
N ASP A 175 5.02 -5.14 11.97
CA ASP A 175 4.20 -3.93 11.89
C ASP A 175 4.42 -3.27 10.53
N PRO A 176 3.37 -3.07 9.71
CA PRO A 176 3.50 -2.54 8.35
C PRO A 176 4.29 -1.22 8.34
N VAL A 177 5.34 -1.18 7.52
CA VAL A 177 6.23 -0.01 7.43
C VAL A 177 5.49 1.27 7.02
N SER A 178 4.40 1.14 6.27
CA SER A 178 3.52 2.27 5.91
C SER A 178 2.92 2.97 7.13
N LEU A 179 2.72 2.24 8.23
CA LEU A 179 2.13 2.72 9.49
C LEU A 179 3.20 3.04 10.55
N SER A 180 4.27 2.25 10.63
CA SER A 180 5.24 2.34 11.73
C SER A 180 6.53 3.10 11.40
N ASP A 181 6.87 3.25 10.11
CA ASP A 181 8.21 3.71 9.65
C ASP A 181 9.38 2.87 10.19
N ASP A 182 9.11 1.73 10.85
CA ASP A 182 10.11 0.93 11.55
C ASP A 182 10.73 -0.12 10.63
N ASN A 183 11.99 0.11 10.24
CA ASN A 183 12.81 -0.84 9.49
C ASN A 183 13.86 -1.55 10.37
N SER A 184 13.72 -1.49 11.70
CA SER A 184 14.62 -2.16 12.63
C SER A 184 14.59 -3.68 12.44
N LEU A 185 15.71 -4.34 12.72
CA LEU A 185 15.84 -5.81 12.61
C LEU A 185 14.79 -6.56 13.45
N ASP A 186 14.29 -5.95 14.52
CA ASP A 186 13.27 -6.53 15.40
C ASP A 186 11.88 -6.51 14.78
N ASN A 187 11.58 -5.52 13.92
CA ASN A 187 10.36 -5.48 13.13
C ASN A 187 10.43 -6.38 11.87
N LEU A 188 11.59 -6.90 11.50
CA LEU A 188 11.73 -7.75 10.32
C LEU A 188 11.56 -9.23 10.62
N THR A 189 10.93 -9.93 9.68
CA THR A 189 10.84 -11.40 9.66
C THR A 189 11.02 -11.93 8.24
N LEU A 190 11.27 -13.23 8.12
CA LEU A 190 11.35 -13.91 6.83
C LEU A 190 10.04 -14.62 6.51
N SER A 191 9.56 -14.44 5.29
CA SER A 191 8.32 -15.01 4.80
C SER A 191 8.48 -15.61 3.40
N CYS A 192 7.59 -16.54 3.05
CA CYS A 192 7.37 -16.86 1.64
C CYS A 192 6.40 -15.84 1.04
N HIS A 193 6.46 -15.66 -0.28
CA HIS A 193 5.59 -14.72 -1.00
C HIS A 193 4.09 -14.91 -0.70
N GLU A 194 3.61 -16.16 -0.60
CA GLU A 194 2.21 -16.46 -0.26
C GLU A 194 1.82 -15.91 1.13
N CYS A 195 2.66 -16.12 2.15
CA CYS A 195 2.36 -15.65 3.49
C CYS A 195 2.49 -14.14 3.60
N ASN A 196 3.50 -13.55 2.97
CA ASN A 196 3.67 -12.09 2.93
C ASN A 196 2.42 -11.41 2.34
N LYS A 197 1.98 -11.92 1.18
CA LYS A 197 0.78 -11.42 0.50
C LYS A 197 -0.49 -11.61 1.33
N LEU A 198 -0.65 -12.77 1.97
CA LEU A 198 -1.83 -13.07 2.79
C LEU A 198 -1.87 -12.20 4.06
N LYS A 199 -0.73 -11.96 4.71
CA LYS A 199 -0.65 -11.05 5.86
C LYS A 199 -1.02 -9.63 5.44
N GLY A 200 -0.40 -9.11 4.37
CA GLY A 200 -0.64 -7.73 3.94
C GLY A 200 -0.49 -6.74 5.10
N SER A 201 -1.56 -5.96 5.36
CA SER A 201 -1.63 -5.00 6.47
C SER A 201 -2.19 -5.57 7.77
N MET A 202 -2.48 -6.88 7.85
CA MET A 202 -3.00 -7.49 9.07
C MET A 202 -1.99 -7.32 10.23
N PRO A 203 -2.49 -7.06 11.46
CA PRO A 203 -1.66 -7.05 12.65
C PRO A 203 -0.88 -8.37 12.82
N TYR A 204 0.41 -8.27 13.13
CA TYR A 204 1.30 -9.43 13.21
C TYR A 204 0.83 -10.50 14.20
N GLN A 205 0.42 -10.10 15.40
CA GLN A 205 0.04 -11.03 16.47
C GLN A 205 -1.17 -11.87 16.07
N GLN A 206 -2.19 -11.23 15.48
CA GLN A 206 -3.40 -11.86 14.98
C GLN A 206 -3.08 -12.84 13.86
N PHE A 207 -2.27 -12.43 12.88
CA PHE A 207 -1.86 -13.31 11.79
C PHE A 207 -1.08 -14.54 12.28
N VAL A 208 -0.19 -14.38 13.27
CA VAL A 208 0.54 -15.48 13.89
C VAL A 208 -0.43 -16.41 14.65
N GLN A 209 -1.34 -15.84 15.44
CA GLN A 209 -2.34 -16.59 16.20
C GLN A 209 -3.19 -17.48 15.28
N TRP A 210 -3.80 -16.90 14.24
CA TRP A 210 -4.65 -17.66 13.32
C TRP A 210 -3.88 -18.73 12.54
N ASN A 211 -2.60 -18.50 12.22
CA ASN A 211 -1.77 -19.56 11.64
C ASN A 211 -1.50 -20.71 12.62
N ASN A 212 -1.35 -20.40 13.91
CA ASN A 212 -1.17 -21.41 14.96
C ASN A 212 -2.43 -22.25 15.21
N GLU A 213 -3.62 -21.74 14.85
CA GLU A 213 -4.87 -22.51 14.91
C GLU A 213 -4.94 -23.61 13.82
N ILE A 214 -4.17 -23.46 12.72
CA ILE A 214 -4.21 -24.37 11.55
C ILE A 214 -2.89 -25.13 11.31
N LEU A 215 -2.13 -25.44 12.36
CA LEU A 215 -0.84 -26.16 12.24
C LEU A 215 -0.91 -27.46 11.43
N ALA A 216 -2.02 -28.21 11.54
CA ALA A 216 -2.23 -29.43 10.76
C ALA A 216 -2.26 -29.16 9.24
N THR A 217 -2.89 -28.05 8.83
CA THR A 217 -2.93 -27.58 7.45
C THR A 217 -1.54 -27.12 6.98
N LEU A 218 -0.82 -26.36 7.80
CA LEU A 218 0.56 -25.94 7.50
C LEU A 218 1.51 -27.14 7.33
N ASN A 219 1.36 -28.17 8.17
CA ASN A 219 2.12 -29.42 8.05
C ASN A 219 1.84 -30.14 6.73
N LYS A 220 0.58 -30.21 6.30
CA LYS A 220 0.20 -30.77 5.01
C LYS A 220 0.82 -29.97 3.86
N LEU A 221 0.73 -28.64 3.90
CA LEU A 221 1.34 -27.76 2.89
C LEU A 221 2.86 -27.99 2.76
N ARG A 222 3.57 -28.14 3.89
CA ARG A 222 5.01 -28.48 3.87
C ARG A 222 5.29 -29.82 3.19
N ARG A 223 4.47 -30.84 3.46
CA ARG A 223 4.60 -32.17 2.84
C ARG A 223 4.35 -32.10 1.33
N TYR A 224 3.28 -31.43 0.89
CA TYR A 224 2.99 -31.22 -0.53
C TYR A 224 4.17 -30.52 -1.23
N GLN A 225 4.70 -29.44 -0.67
CA GLN A 225 5.85 -28.75 -1.24
C GLN A 225 7.06 -29.69 -1.40
N GLN A 226 7.40 -30.46 -0.35
CA GLN A 226 8.50 -31.42 -0.41
C GLN A 226 8.28 -32.51 -1.47
N THR A 227 7.05 -33.01 -1.61
CA THR A 227 6.70 -33.98 -2.66
C THR A 227 6.86 -33.38 -4.04
N ILE A 228 6.32 -32.18 -4.26
CA ILE A 228 6.43 -31.43 -5.54
C ILE A 228 7.90 -31.22 -5.89
N GLU A 229 8.73 -30.73 -4.95
CA GLU A 229 10.15 -30.51 -5.17
C GLU A 229 10.89 -31.79 -5.57
N ARG A 230 10.64 -32.92 -4.89
CA ARG A 230 11.24 -34.23 -5.22
C ARG A 230 10.79 -34.72 -6.60
N LEU A 231 9.51 -34.61 -6.92
CA LEU A 231 8.97 -35.00 -8.21
C LEU A 231 9.56 -34.14 -9.34
N THR A 232 9.66 -32.82 -9.14
CA THR A 232 10.28 -31.89 -10.11
C THR A 232 11.75 -32.22 -10.33
N GLN A 233 12.52 -32.48 -9.27
CA GLN A 233 13.92 -32.89 -9.39
C GLN A 233 14.07 -34.21 -10.17
N ARG A 234 13.22 -35.19 -9.86
CA ARG A 234 13.21 -36.48 -10.57
C ARG A 234 12.84 -36.32 -12.04
N GLN A 235 11.82 -35.52 -12.34
CA GLN A 235 11.39 -35.23 -13.71
C GLN A 235 12.49 -34.54 -14.50
N LYS A 236 13.13 -33.51 -13.92
CA LYS A 236 14.24 -32.78 -14.54
C LYS A 236 15.40 -33.73 -14.88
N LYS A 237 15.76 -34.65 -13.99
CA LYS A 237 16.78 -35.68 -14.26
C LYS A 237 16.44 -36.53 -15.47
N LEU A 238 15.20 -37.02 -15.58
CA LEU A 238 14.75 -37.82 -16.72
C LEU A 238 14.70 -37.00 -18.02
N GLN A 239 14.30 -35.73 -17.95
CA GLN A 239 14.32 -34.81 -19.09
C GLN A 239 15.75 -34.57 -19.60
N SER A 240 16.71 -34.37 -18.70
CA SER A 240 18.13 -34.24 -19.07
C SER A 240 18.66 -35.52 -19.71
N GLN A 241 18.34 -36.70 -19.17
CA GLN A 241 18.69 -37.98 -19.77
C GLN A 241 18.09 -38.15 -21.18
N LEU A 242 16.82 -37.76 -21.34
CA LEU A 242 16.15 -37.80 -22.65
C LEU A 242 16.82 -36.85 -23.64
N ALA A 243 17.21 -35.65 -23.22
CA ALA A 243 17.92 -34.69 -24.07
C ALA A 243 19.25 -35.26 -24.57
N VAL A 244 20.08 -35.81 -23.67
CA VAL A 244 21.36 -36.44 -24.04
C VAL A 244 21.14 -37.61 -25.01
N ALA A 245 20.19 -38.50 -24.72
CA ALA A 245 19.92 -39.66 -25.57
C ALA A 245 19.44 -39.26 -26.97
N ARG A 246 18.74 -38.13 -27.11
CA ARG A 246 18.33 -37.59 -28.42
C ARG A 246 19.52 -37.07 -29.24
N HIS A 247 20.54 -36.48 -28.60
CA HIS A 247 21.74 -36.00 -29.28
C HIS A 247 22.66 -37.14 -29.76
N LEU A 248 22.65 -38.28 -29.07
CA LEU A 248 23.50 -39.43 -29.40
C LEU A 248 22.88 -40.39 -30.44
N ALA A 249 21.57 -40.29 -30.70
CA ALA A 249 20.89 -41.17 -31.64
C ALA A 249 21.08 -40.69 -33.09
N SER A 250 21.67 -41.52 -33.96
CA SER A 250 21.96 -41.20 -35.36
C SER A 250 20.76 -41.31 -36.31
N SER A 251 19.62 -41.81 -35.84
CA SER A 251 18.35 -41.75 -36.57
C SER A 251 17.18 -41.69 -35.59
N GLU A 252 16.07 -41.08 -36.02
CA GLU A 252 14.81 -40.87 -35.31
C GLU A 252 14.05 -42.17 -34.97
N GLN A 253 14.71 -43.25 -34.56
CA GLN A 253 14.02 -44.44 -34.06
C GLN A 253 13.54 -44.21 -32.63
N ALA A 254 12.44 -43.46 -32.55
CA ALA A 254 11.75 -42.99 -31.35
C ALA A 254 11.23 -44.08 -30.41
N ALA A 255 11.39 -45.37 -30.73
CA ALA A 255 10.85 -46.51 -29.97
C ALA A 255 11.62 -46.76 -28.66
N ASN A 256 12.95 -46.71 -28.69
CA ASN A 256 13.82 -46.94 -27.52
C ASN A 256 13.70 -45.82 -26.46
N LEU A 257 13.27 -44.62 -26.84
CA LEU A 257 13.02 -43.49 -25.94
C LEU A 257 11.57 -43.44 -25.41
N GLN A 258 10.66 -44.27 -25.91
CA GLN A 258 9.26 -44.30 -25.44
C GLN A 258 9.12 -44.60 -23.94
N PRO A 259 9.86 -45.55 -23.35
CA PRO A 259 9.77 -45.81 -21.91
C PRO A 259 10.11 -44.58 -21.08
N LEU A 260 11.15 -43.83 -21.49
CA LEU A 260 11.59 -42.62 -20.80
C LEU A 260 10.56 -41.49 -20.93
N ARG A 261 9.98 -41.30 -22.13
CA ARG A 261 8.87 -40.35 -22.35
C ARG A 261 7.64 -40.69 -21.52
N ARG A 262 7.28 -41.98 -21.42
CA ARG A 262 6.18 -42.46 -20.57
C ARG A 262 6.43 -42.15 -19.10
N GLN A 263 7.64 -42.41 -18.59
CA GLN A 263 7.99 -42.08 -17.20
C GLN A 263 7.89 -40.57 -16.92
N ILE A 264 8.40 -39.72 -17.82
CA ILE A 264 8.26 -38.25 -17.70
C ILE A 264 6.80 -37.83 -17.67
N LYS A 265 5.95 -38.43 -18.52
CA LYS A 265 4.51 -38.14 -18.57
C LYS A 265 3.80 -38.58 -17.28
N VAL A 266 4.17 -39.73 -16.71
CA VAL A 266 3.64 -40.19 -15.41
C VAL A 266 4.01 -39.20 -14.30
N LEU A 267 5.28 -38.77 -14.23
CA LEU A 267 5.70 -37.78 -13.25
C LEU A 267 5.01 -36.43 -13.43
N GLN A 268 4.75 -36.00 -14.67
CA GLN A 268 3.98 -34.80 -14.94
C GLN A 268 2.56 -34.92 -14.37
N GLY A 269 1.87 -36.03 -14.63
CA GLY A 269 0.51 -36.24 -14.09
C GLY A 269 0.46 -36.26 -12.56
N LEU A 270 1.47 -36.85 -11.91
CA LEU A 270 1.60 -36.80 -10.44
C LEU A 270 1.85 -35.37 -9.94
N LEU A 271 2.74 -34.63 -10.60
CA LEU A 271 3.00 -33.22 -10.29
C LEU A 271 1.73 -32.37 -10.44
N ASP A 272 0.96 -32.57 -11.50
CA ASP A 272 -0.27 -31.81 -11.74
C ASP A 272 -1.31 -32.10 -10.64
N GLY A 273 -1.43 -33.36 -10.22
CA GLY A 273 -2.30 -33.77 -9.10
C GLY A 273 -1.88 -33.14 -7.77
N GLU A 274 -0.61 -33.32 -7.38
CA GLU A 274 -0.06 -32.74 -6.14
C GLU A 274 -0.16 -31.22 -6.13
N ASN A 275 0.13 -30.55 -7.25
CA ASN A 275 -0.02 -29.10 -7.37
C ASN A 275 -1.49 -28.68 -7.23
N SER A 276 -2.44 -29.41 -7.82
CA SER A 276 -3.86 -29.10 -7.69
C SER A 276 -4.31 -29.15 -6.22
N ASP A 277 -3.95 -30.20 -5.50
CA ASP A 277 -4.32 -30.35 -4.09
C ASP A 277 -3.57 -29.35 -3.19
N TYR A 278 -2.31 -29.06 -3.51
CA TYR A 278 -1.54 -28.00 -2.86
C TYR A 278 -2.21 -26.63 -3.00
N GLN A 279 -2.64 -26.25 -4.20
CA GLN A 279 -3.32 -24.97 -4.45
C GLN A 279 -4.68 -24.89 -3.76
N LYS A 280 -5.47 -25.98 -3.77
CA LYS A 280 -6.73 -26.04 -3.00
C LYS A 280 -6.48 -25.80 -1.52
N LEU A 281 -5.43 -26.40 -0.96
CA LEU A 281 -5.12 -26.24 0.45
C LEU A 281 -4.61 -24.84 0.79
N ILE A 282 -3.86 -24.20 -0.12
CA ILE A 282 -3.50 -22.78 -0.02
C ILE A 282 -4.78 -21.92 0.02
N GLN A 283 -5.73 -22.18 -0.87
CA GLN A 283 -6.99 -21.42 -0.92
C GLN A 283 -7.80 -21.59 0.36
N ILE A 284 -7.95 -22.82 0.86
CA ILE A 284 -8.67 -23.07 2.13
C ILE A 284 -8.02 -22.30 3.30
N ARG A 285 -6.67 -22.31 3.37
CA ARG A 285 -5.94 -21.52 4.37
C ARG A 285 -6.19 -20.02 4.19
N HIS A 286 -6.11 -19.53 2.96
CA HIS A 286 -6.33 -18.12 2.64
C HIS A 286 -7.71 -17.66 3.12
N ASP A 287 -8.76 -18.40 2.75
CA ASP A 287 -10.14 -18.06 3.08
C ASP A 287 -10.35 -18.05 4.60
N TYR A 288 -9.79 -19.04 5.31
CA TYR A 288 -9.83 -19.09 6.76
C TYR A 288 -9.23 -17.84 7.43
N ILE A 289 -8.01 -17.45 7.02
CA ILE A 289 -7.33 -16.29 7.59
C ILE A 289 -8.08 -14.99 7.27
N ILE A 290 -8.59 -14.85 6.04
CA ILE A 290 -9.34 -13.66 5.63
C ILE A 290 -10.66 -13.54 6.39
N SER A 291 -11.39 -14.64 6.57
CA SER A 291 -12.63 -14.63 7.37
C SER A 291 -12.38 -14.16 8.80
N HIS A 292 -11.32 -14.67 9.45
CA HIS A 292 -10.93 -14.23 10.79
C HIS A 292 -10.54 -12.75 10.84
N TYR A 293 -9.82 -12.27 9.83
CA TYR A 293 -9.47 -10.85 9.76
C TYR A 293 -10.68 -9.94 9.63
N VAL A 294 -11.62 -10.30 8.75
CA VAL A 294 -12.87 -9.52 8.59
C VAL A 294 -13.69 -9.52 9.88
N THR A 295 -13.82 -10.66 10.55
CA THR A 295 -14.52 -10.73 11.85
C THR A 295 -13.84 -9.85 12.90
N TRP A 296 -12.51 -9.94 13.01
CA TRP A 296 -11.75 -9.12 13.94
C TRP A 296 -11.93 -7.61 13.66
N GLN A 297 -11.95 -7.19 12.39
CA GLN A 297 -12.18 -5.78 12.05
C GLN A 297 -13.56 -5.29 12.49
N LEU A 298 -14.61 -6.09 12.30
CA LEU A 298 -15.97 -5.75 12.73
C LEU A 298 -16.06 -5.61 14.25
N GLU A 299 -15.41 -6.50 15.00
CA GLU A 299 -15.36 -6.43 16.47
C GLU A 299 -14.67 -5.14 16.97
N GLN A 300 -13.70 -4.60 16.22
CA GLN A 300 -13.06 -3.31 16.57
C GLN A 300 -13.91 -2.08 16.23
N GLU A 301 -14.95 -2.21 15.39
CA GLU A 301 -15.84 -1.09 15.02
C GLU A 301 -17.04 -0.95 15.96
N GLU A 302 -17.37 -2.01 16.71
CA GLU A 302 -18.49 -2.01 17.67
C GLU A 302 -18.11 -1.47 19.06
N ASP A 303 -16.81 -1.35 19.38
CA ASP A 303 -16.25 -0.79 20.62
C ASP A 303 -15.84 0.70 20.48
#